data_AF-A0A836QKX5-F1
#
_entry.id   AF-A0A836QKX5-F1
#
_cell.length_a   1.000
_cell.length_b   1.000
_cell.length_c   1.000
_cell.angle_alpha   90.00
_cell.angle_beta   90.00
_cell.angle_gamma   90.00
#
_symmetry.space_group_name_H-M   'P 1'
#
loop_
_entity.id
_entity.type
_entity.pdbx_description
1 polymer ?
#
loop_
_entity_poly.entity_id
_entity_poly.type
_entity_poly.pdbx_seq_one_letter_code
_entity_poly.pdbx_strand_id
1 'polypeptide(L)'
;MLRGPDVAWGRLRGRLGWRGQGGSARRRVRIRSLNSPLWTTVATDGLGEFDVQVPPGRYAVEAVDLGREMALRPEVYVGEGTLEKVELLFPPPVGQSVEAGPGRGNWQTFGVMDGLPSRTIRDIAEDDKGNLWFATARGAAMYDGSAFAVLRPLRIP
;
A
#
# COMPACT_ATOMS: atom_id res chain seq x y z
N MET A 1 2.86 -40.62 -14.33
CA MET A 1 2.68 -39.15 -14.29
C MET A 1 3.61 -38.61 -13.21
N LEU A 2 4.63 -37.85 -13.59
CA LEU A 2 5.68 -37.38 -12.69
C LEU A 2 5.15 -36.18 -11.87
N ARG A 3 5.02 -36.36 -10.55
CA ARG A 3 4.86 -35.25 -9.60
C ARG A 3 6.17 -34.47 -9.61
N GLY A 4 6.11 -33.15 -9.82
CA GLY A 4 7.23 -32.28 -9.47
C GLY A 4 7.58 -32.43 -7.99
N PRO A 5 8.78 -32.00 -7.55
CA PRO A 5 9.18 -32.14 -6.15
C PRO A 5 8.08 -31.54 -5.26
N ASP A 6 7.72 -32.25 -4.19
CA ASP A 6 6.80 -31.77 -3.16
C ASP A 6 7.42 -30.51 -2.54
N VAL A 7 7.19 -29.35 -3.15
CA VAL A 7 7.61 -28.06 -2.60
C VAL A 7 6.77 -27.89 -1.36
N ALA A 8 7.39 -28.04 -0.20
CA ALA A 8 6.72 -27.72 1.04
C ALA A 8 6.32 -26.25 1.04
N TRP A 9 5.18 -25.91 1.64
CA TRP A 9 4.64 -24.56 1.65
C TRP A 9 4.57 -24.02 3.07
N GLY A 10 4.82 -22.73 3.21
CA GLY A 10 4.40 -21.96 4.38
C GLY A 10 3.35 -20.93 3.98
N ARG A 11 2.76 -20.27 4.98
CA ARG A 11 1.70 -19.28 4.81
C ARG A 11 2.15 -17.95 5.36
N LEU A 12 1.99 -16.89 4.58
CA LEU A 12 2.23 -15.51 5.01
C LEU A 12 0.89 -14.77 5.02
N ARG A 13 0.52 -14.28 6.20
CA ARG A 13 -0.59 -13.33 6.38
C ARG A 13 -0.03 -11.95 6.65
N GLY A 14 -0.74 -10.93 6.23
CA GLY A 14 -0.37 -9.59 6.67
C GLY A 14 -1.43 -8.55 6.44
N ARG A 15 -1.16 -7.39 7.01
CA ARG A 15 -2.07 -6.25 7.01
C ARG A 15 -1.36 -5.00 6.53
N LEU A 16 -1.99 -4.28 5.61
CA LEU A 16 -1.62 -2.91 5.26
C LEU A 16 -2.55 -1.96 6.00
N GLY A 17 -1.97 -0.93 6.62
CA GLY A 17 -2.75 0.05 7.36
C GLY A 17 -1.96 1.30 7.67
N TRP A 18 -2.64 2.28 8.25
CA TRP A 18 -2.00 3.43 8.84
C TRP A 18 -1.76 3.17 10.33
N ARG A 19 -0.64 3.66 10.87
CA ARG A 19 -0.34 3.52 12.29
C ARG A 19 -1.41 4.27 13.09
N GLY A 20 -2.05 3.57 14.03
CA GLY A 20 -3.07 4.17 14.90
C GLY A 20 -4.44 4.39 14.25
N GLN A 21 -4.66 3.96 13.00
CA GLN A 21 -5.97 4.02 12.34
C GLN A 21 -6.32 2.70 11.64
N GLY A 22 -7.61 2.47 11.40
CA GLY A 22 -8.13 1.29 10.71
C GLY A 22 -8.18 1.46 9.19
N GLY A 23 -7.92 0.37 8.47
CA GLY A 23 -8.18 0.20 7.04
C GLY A 23 -7.20 0.88 6.09
N SER A 24 -6.64 0.09 5.17
CA SER A 24 -6.11 0.61 3.91
C SER A 24 -6.96 0.00 2.80
N ALA A 25 -7.42 0.80 1.84
CA ALA A 25 -8.18 0.31 0.69
C ALA A 25 -7.45 -0.86 -0.01
N ARG A 26 -8.20 -1.67 -0.78
CA ARG A 26 -7.66 -2.79 -1.57
C ARG A 26 -6.38 -2.37 -2.31
N ARG A 27 -5.24 -2.93 -1.91
CA ARG A 27 -3.91 -2.61 -2.42
C ARG A 27 -3.17 -3.86 -2.81
N ARG A 28 -2.14 -3.73 -3.62
CA ARG A 28 -1.26 -4.85 -3.96
C ARG A 28 -0.05 -4.92 -3.05
N VAL A 29 0.23 -6.13 -2.59
CA VAL A 29 1.41 -6.50 -1.82
C VAL A 29 2.27 -7.40 -2.67
N ARG A 30 3.51 -6.99 -2.91
CA ARG A 30 4.52 -7.82 -3.54
C ARG A 30 5.25 -8.61 -2.45
N ILE A 31 5.34 -9.91 -2.64
CA ILE A 31 6.17 -10.81 -1.84
C ILE A 31 7.33 -11.25 -2.73
N ARG A 32 8.52 -10.73 -2.46
CA ARG A 32 9.73 -10.99 -3.27
C ARG A 32 10.69 -11.86 -2.48
N SER A 33 11.06 -13.02 -3.03
CA SER A 33 12.10 -13.86 -2.45
C SER A 33 13.43 -13.10 -2.41
N LEU A 34 14.15 -13.21 -1.29
CA LEU A 34 15.52 -12.70 -1.17
C LEU A 34 16.56 -13.73 -1.61
N ASN A 35 16.16 -14.99 -1.72
CA ASN A 35 17.02 -16.12 -2.03
C ASN A 35 16.80 -16.66 -3.47
N SER A 36 15.85 -16.10 -4.21
CA SER A 36 15.54 -16.51 -5.59
C SER A 36 14.97 -15.34 -6.39
N PRO A 37 14.94 -15.40 -7.74
CA PRO A 37 14.31 -14.37 -8.56
C PRO A 37 12.78 -14.37 -8.49
N LEU A 38 12.17 -15.31 -7.74
CA LEU A 38 10.73 -15.46 -7.66
C LEU A 38 10.10 -14.34 -6.84
N TRP A 39 8.95 -13.88 -7.31
CA TRP A 39 8.09 -12.97 -6.59
C TRP A 39 6.64 -13.25 -6.97
N THR A 40 5.73 -12.89 -6.09
CA THR A 40 4.29 -12.89 -6.37
C THR A 40 3.67 -11.58 -5.90
N THR A 41 2.43 -11.31 -6.32
CA THR A 41 1.65 -10.16 -5.86
C THR A 41 0.26 -10.63 -5.47
N VAL A 42 -0.19 -10.20 -4.29
CA VAL A 42 -1.51 -10.49 -3.74
C VAL A 42 -2.25 -9.17 -3.48
N ALA A 43 -3.57 -9.16 -3.67
CA ALA A 43 -4.40 -8.02 -3.30
C ALA A 43 -4.82 -8.15 -1.82
N THR A 44 -4.87 -7.03 -1.11
CA THR A 44 -5.54 -6.97 0.18
C THR A 44 -7.05 -6.91 0.00
N ASP A 45 -7.79 -7.35 1.02
CA ASP A 45 -9.22 -7.12 1.12
C ASP A 45 -9.55 -5.66 1.50
N GLY A 46 -10.82 -5.37 1.82
CA GLY A 46 -11.27 -4.04 2.22
C GLY A 46 -10.79 -3.59 3.61
N LEU A 47 -10.25 -4.51 4.41
CA LEU A 47 -9.65 -4.23 5.72
C LEU A 47 -8.13 -4.07 5.63
N GLY A 48 -7.55 -4.28 4.44
CA GLY A 48 -6.11 -4.25 4.22
C GLY A 48 -5.42 -5.59 4.51
N GLU A 49 -6.16 -6.67 4.73
CA GLU A 49 -5.62 -8.00 5.03
C GLU A 49 -5.28 -8.76 3.75
N PHE A 50 -4.20 -9.54 3.76
CA PHE A 50 -3.83 -10.48 2.72
C PHE A 50 -3.36 -11.82 3.29
N ASP A 51 -3.46 -12.86 2.47
CA ASP A 51 -3.08 -14.22 2.82
C ASP A 51 -2.53 -14.93 1.57
N VAL A 52 -1.32 -15.49 1.66
CA VAL A 52 -0.64 -16.12 0.53
C VAL A 52 0.20 -17.31 0.98
N GLN A 53 0.24 -18.37 0.17
CA GLN A 53 1.20 -19.46 0.32
C GLN A 53 2.47 -19.16 -0.45
N VAL A 54 3.62 -19.38 0.18
CA VAL A 54 4.95 -19.22 -0.43
C VAL A 54 5.86 -20.38 -0.03
N PRO A 55 6.85 -20.76 -0.87
CA PRO A 55 7.85 -21.74 -0.47
C PRO A 55 8.62 -21.24 0.78
N PRO A 56 9.24 -22.13 1.56
CA PRO A 56 10.13 -21.73 2.64
C PRO A 56 11.23 -20.80 2.14
N GLY A 57 11.50 -19.72 2.88
CA GLY A 57 12.53 -18.76 2.52
C GLY A 57 12.35 -17.38 3.16
N ARG A 58 13.30 -16.47 2.86
CA ARG A 58 13.21 -15.07 3.26
C ARG A 58 12.56 -14.25 2.16
N TYR A 59 11.66 -13.35 2.56
CA TYR A 59 10.87 -12.52 1.68
C TYR A 59 10.92 -11.07 2.11
N ALA A 60 11.13 -10.18 1.14
CA ALA A 60 10.78 -8.77 1.31
C ALA A 60 9.30 -8.59 0.93
N VAL A 61 8.54 -7.95 1.81
CA VAL A 61 7.12 -7.66 1.61
C VAL A 61 6.96 -6.18 1.34
N GLU A 62 6.33 -5.80 0.24
CA GLU A 62 6.26 -4.40 -0.22
C GLU A 62 4.83 -4.05 -0.66
N ALA A 63 4.30 -2.93 -0.17
CA ALA A 63 3.12 -2.31 -0.75
C ALA A 63 3.47 -1.65 -2.10
N VAL A 64 2.85 -2.09 -3.19
CA VAL A 64 3.27 -1.70 -4.56
C VAL A 64 2.68 -0.36 -4.99
N ASP A 65 1.53 0.02 -4.42
CA ASP A 65 0.74 1.15 -4.91
C ASP A 65 1.04 2.49 -4.17
N LEU A 66 1.84 2.47 -3.10
CA LEU A 66 2.10 3.62 -2.22
C LEU A 66 3.16 4.63 -2.69
N GLY A 67 3.66 4.50 -3.91
CA GLY A 67 4.84 5.27 -4.34
C GLY A 67 6.11 4.76 -3.66
N ARG A 68 7.27 4.95 -4.31
CA ARG A 68 8.54 4.38 -3.80
C ARG A 68 8.99 4.99 -2.47
N GLU A 69 8.68 6.24 -2.23
CA GLU A 69 9.15 7.01 -1.06
C GLU A 69 8.44 6.60 0.24
N MET A 70 7.21 6.06 0.15
CA MET A 70 6.46 5.56 1.31
C MET A 70 6.53 4.02 1.46
N ALA A 71 7.28 3.33 0.60
CA ALA A 71 7.28 1.87 0.57
C ALA A 71 8.08 1.26 1.75
N LEU A 72 7.35 0.76 2.75
CA LEU A 72 7.90 -0.14 3.76
C LEU A 72 8.26 -1.48 3.13
N ARG A 73 9.40 -2.05 3.55
CA ARG A 73 9.93 -3.32 3.05
C ARG A 73 10.43 -4.22 4.18
N PRO A 74 9.56 -4.65 5.12
CA PRO A 74 9.95 -5.64 6.11
C PRO A 74 10.43 -6.92 5.42
N GLU A 75 11.42 -7.56 6.06
CA GLU A 75 11.85 -8.90 5.69
C GLU A 75 11.26 -9.91 6.65
N VAL A 76 10.69 -10.98 6.12
CA VAL A 76 10.11 -12.09 6.89
C VAL A 76 10.67 -13.42 6.43
N TYR A 77 10.89 -14.33 7.36
CA TYR A 77 11.23 -15.71 7.05
C TYR A 77 9.98 -16.57 7.19
N VAL A 78 9.59 -17.27 6.12
CA VAL A 78 8.49 -18.23 6.13
C VAL A 78 9.08 -19.62 6.11
N GLY A 79 8.72 -20.45 7.10
CA GLY A 79 9.16 -21.84 7.20
C GLY A 79 8.16 -22.81 6.56
N GLU A 80 8.56 -24.06 6.46
CA GLU A 80 7.66 -25.15 6.05
C GLU A 80 6.56 -25.37 7.09
N GLY A 81 5.30 -25.41 6.65
CA GLY A 81 4.15 -25.61 7.54
C GLY A 81 3.90 -24.46 8.53
N THR A 82 4.66 -23.35 8.47
CA THR A 82 4.50 -22.22 9.39
C THR A 82 3.49 -21.21 8.87
N LEU A 83 2.90 -20.47 9.81
CA LEU A 83 2.13 -19.28 9.53
C LEU A 83 2.89 -18.07 10.08
N GLU A 84 3.33 -17.21 9.17
CA GLU A 84 3.98 -15.96 9.51
C GLU A 84 3.04 -14.78 9.34
N LYS A 85 3.26 -13.75 10.14
CA LYS A 85 2.49 -12.50 10.10
C LYS A 85 3.39 -11.31 9.85
N VAL A 86 2.92 -10.38 9.05
CA VAL A 86 3.61 -9.11 8.78
C VAL A 86 2.63 -7.96 8.76
N GLU A 87 3.02 -6.84 9.39
CA GLU A 87 2.27 -5.60 9.27
C GLU A 87 3.07 -4.55 8.50
N LEU A 88 2.42 -3.89 7.56
CA LEU A 88 2.95 -2.75 6.83
C LEU A 88 2.14 -1.53 7.26
N LEU A 89 2.54 -0.95 8.40
CA LEU A 89 1.87 0.21 9.01
C LEU A 89 2.60 1.51 8.66
N PHE A 90 2.00 2.29 7.78
CA PHE A 90 2.52 3.57 7.34
C PHE A 90 2.16 4.66 8.35
N PRO A 91 3.00 5.68 8.57
CA PRO A 91 2.56 6.85 9.34
C PRO A 91 1.35 7.48 8.64
N PRO A 92 0.30 7.90 9.39
CA PRO A 92 -0.82 8.60 8.79
C PRO A 92 -0.31 9.88 8.10
N PRO A 93 -0.94 10.32 7.00
CA PRO A 93 -0.66 11.64 6.43
C PRO A 93 -1.04 12.69 7.46
N VAL A 94 -0.06 13.41 7.99
CA VAL A 94 -0.31 14.45 9.00
C VAL A 94 -0.61 15.79 8.33
N GLY A 95 -0.19 15.96 7.06
CA GLY A 95 -0.16 17.27 6.41
C GLY A 95 0.73 18.25 7.19
N GLN A 96 0.96 19.43 6.62
CA GLN A 96 1.59 20.53 7.35
C GLN A 96 0.57 21.64 7.55
N SER A 97 0.38 22.04 8.80
CA SER A 97 -0.42 23.23 9.12
C SER A 97 0.31 24.47 8.62
N VAL A 98 -0.40 25.32 7.89
CA VAL A 98 0.11 26.58 7.36
C VAL A 98 -0.88 27.70 7.65
N GLU A 99 -0.36 28.93 7.66
CA GLU A 99 -1.20 30.13 7.74
C GLU A 99 -2.07 30.23 6.49
N ALA A 100 -3.34 30.57 6.66
CA ALA A 100 -4.35 30.64 5.60
C ALA A 100 -4.13 31.76 4.56
N GLY A 101 -3.03 32.51 4.64
CA GLY A 101 -2.85 33.76 3.90
C GLY A 101 -3.98 34.75 4.24
N PRO A 102 -4.54 35.50 3.28
CA PRO A 102 -5.63 36.47 3.55
C PRO A 102 -6.97 35.80 3.93
N GLY A 103 -7.05 34.47 3.93
CA GLY A 103 -8.22 33.72 4.38
C GLY A 103 -8.35 33.65 5.91
N ARG A 104 -9.46 33.07 6.39
CA ARG A 104 -9.67 32.75 7.81
C ARG A 104 -9.53 31.25 8.04
N GLY A 105 -8.89 30.84 9.12
CA GLY A 105 -8.78 29.44 9.55
C GLY A 105 -7.36 28.88 9.54
N ASN A 106 -7.23 27.59 9.83
CA ASN A 106 -5.98 26.85 9.73
C ASN A 106 -5.97 26.10 8.40
N TRP A 107 -4.94 26.29 7.58
CA TRP A 107 -4.79 25.52 6.35
C TRP A 107 -3.91 24.31 6.60
N GLN A 108 -4.19 23.22 5.88
CA GLN A 108 -3.32 22.07 5.84
C GLN A 108 -2.86 21.87 4.40
N THR A 109 -1.57 21.60 4.25
CA THR A 109 -0.96 21.28 2.97
C THR A 109 -0.60 19.80 2.95
N PHE A 110 -0.88 19.16 1.82
CA PHE A 110 -0.52 17.78 1.56
C PHE A 110 0.41 17.74 0.35
N GLY A 111 1.50 16.97 0.47
CA GLY A 111 2.51 16.82 -0.56
C GLY A 111 2.75 15.36 -0.94
N VAL A 112 3.85 15.13 -1.66
CA VAL A 112 4.24 13.78 -2.10
C VAL A 112 4.48 12.85 -0.91
N MET A 113 5.05 13.38 0.17
CA MET A 113 5.30 12.63 1.40
C MET A 113 4.02 12.24 2.16
N ASP A 114 2.91 12.93 1.89
CA ASP A 114 1.59 12.63 2.46
C ASP A 114 0.80 11.61 1.61
N GLY A 115 1.34 11.21 0.45
CA GLY A 115 0.76 10.18 -0.42
C GLY A 115 0.24 10.68 -1.77
N LEU A 116 0.44 11.96 -2.11
CA LEU A 116 0.16 12.43 -3.47
C LEU A 116 1.20 11.92 -4.49
N PRO A 117 0.79 11.41 -5.67
CA PRO A 117 1.73 10.97 -6.71
C PRO A 117 2.57 12.11 -7.30
N SER A 118 2.06 13.34 -7.27
CA SER A 118 2.74 14.54 -7.73
C SER A 118 2.15 15.77 -7.04
N ARG A 119 3.00 16.77 -6.80
CA ARG A 119 2.60 18.11 -6.35
C ARG A 119 1.86 18.94 -7.42
N THR A 120 1.85 18.47 -8.67
CA THR A 120 1.13 19.14 -9.76
C THR A 120 -0.27 18.56 -9.85
N ILE A 121 -1.25 19.31 -9.34
CA ILE A 121 -2.68 18.98 -9.43
C ILE A 121 -3.24 19.56 -10.74
N ARG A 122 -3.94 18.71 -11.50
CA ARG A 122 -4.59 19.06 -12.77
C ARG A 122 -6.10 19.20 -12.62
N ASP A 123 -6.69 18.42 -11.72
CA ASP A 123 -8.13 18.44 -11.46
C ASP A 123 -8.43 17.90 -10.05
N ILE A 124 -9.57 18.32 -9.51
CA ILE A 124 -10.10 17.88 -8.21
C ILE A 124 -11.58 17.59 -8.37
N ALA A 125 -12.02 16.42 -7.91
CA ALA A 125 -13.43 16.03 -7.87
C ALA A 125 -13.79 15.43 -6.50
N GLU A 126 -15.06 15.45 -6.14
CA GLU A 126 -15.59 14.76 -4.96
C GLU A 126 -16.52 13.65 -5.45
N ASP A 127 -16.47 12.47 -4.82
CA ASP A 127 -17.43 11.40 -5.09
C ASP A 127 -18.66 11.44 -4.18
N ASP A 128 -19.62 10.54 -4.42
CA ASP A 128 -20.88 10.44 -3.67
C ASP A 128 -20.71 10.03 -2.20
N LYS A 129 -19.50 9.64 -1.79
CA LYS A 129 -19.14 9.27 -0.42
C LYS A 129 -18.32 10.36 0.29
N GLY A 130 -18.08 11.50 -0.38
CA GLY A 130 -17.29 12.60 0.15
C GLY A 130 -15.78 12.40 0.06
N ASN A 131 -15.29 11.42 -0.74
CA ASN A 131 -13.85 11.30 -0.98
C ASN A 131 -13.41 12.32 -2.02
N LEU A 132 -12.27 12.95 -1.78
CA LEU A 132 -11.64 13.89 -2.70
C LEU A 132 -10.69 13.17 -3.64
N TRP A 133 -10.92 13.29 -4.94
CA TRP A 133 -10.12 12.77 -6.01
C TRP A 133 -9.24 13.86 -6.61
N PHE A 134 -7.94 13.59 -6.70
CA PHE A 134 -6.93 14.50 -7.25
C PHE A 134 -6.31 13.89 -8.49
N ALA A 135 -6.56 14.47 -9.65
CA ALA A 135 -5.83 14.14 -10.86
C ALA A 135 -4.47 14.84 -10.82
N THR A 136 -3.39 14.09 -10.58
CA THR A 136 -2.04 14.65 -10.54
C THR A 136 -1.29 14.40 -11.85
N ALA A 137 -0.18 15.10 -12.08
CA ALA A 137 0.67 14.87 -13.24
C ALA A 137 1.28 13.44 -13.32
N ARG A 138 1.23 12.65 -12.24
CA ARG A 138 1.79 11.28 -12.18
C ARG A 138 0.77 10.22 -11.74
N GLY A 139 -0.52 10.49 -11.91
CA GLY A 139 -1.61 9.55 -11.58
C GLY A 139 -2.68 10.18 -10.71
N ALA A 140 -3.77 9.46 -10.51
CA ALA A 140 -4.86 9.91 -9.63
C ALA A 140 -4.61 9.47 -8.18
N ALA A 141 -5.06 10.28 -7.23
CA ALA A 141 -5.08 9.92 -5.81
C ALA A 141 -6.45 10.25 -5.23
N MET A 142 -6.93 9.45 -4.30
CA MET A 142 -8.14 9.68 -3.53
C MET A 142 -7.79 9.95 -2.08
N TYR A 143 -8.46 10.90 -1.46
CA TYR A 143 -8.36 11.25 -0.05
C TYR A 143 -9.71 11.03 0.61
N ASP A 144 -9.73 10.20 1.65
CA ASP A 144 -10.95 9.82 2.38
C ASP A 144 -11.24 10.73 3.60
N GLY A 145 -10.59 11.89 3.68
CA GLY A 145 -10.62 12.76 4.85
C GLY A 145 -9.58 12.42 5.91
N SER A 146 -8.83 11.32 5.75
CA SER A 146 -7.75 10.92 6.65
C SER A 146 -6.46 10.57 5.90
N ALA A 147 -6.54 9.91 4.75
CA ALA A 147 -5.36 9.45 4.04
C ALA A 147 -5.50 9.36 2.52
N PHE A 148 -4.34 9.38 1.83
CA PHE A 148 -4.27 9.23 0.37
C PHE A 148 -4.15 7.77 -0.07
N ALA A 149 -4.87 7.42 -1.14
CA ALA A 149 -4.73 6.19 -1.90
C ALA A 149 -4.48 6.50 -3.38
N VAL A 150 -3.36 6.02 -3.91
CA VAL A 150 -3.00 6.24 -5.32
C VAL A 150 -3.73 5.22 -6.20
N LEU A 151 -4.50 5.72 -7.16
CA LEU A 151 -5.05 4.91 -8.23
C LEU A 151 -3.96 4.62 -9.26
N ARG A 152 -3.78 3.34 -9.56
CA ARG A 152 -2.98 2.89 -10.69
C ARG A 152 -3.89 2.13 -11.66
N PRO A 153 -3.74 2.34 -12.97
CA PRO A 153 -4.46 1.54 -13.95
C PRO A 153 -4.14 0.06 -13.72
N LEU A 154 -5.18 -0.78 -13.73
CA LEU A 154 -5.01 -2.22 -13.82
C LEU A 154 -4.26 -2.54 -15.12
N ARG A 155 -3.06 -3.09 -14.99
CA ARG A 155 -2.40 -3.77 -16.12
C ARG A 155 -2.97 -5.17 -16.19
N ILE A 156 -3.79 -5.42 -17.20
CA ILE A 156 -4.14 -6.78 -17.60
C ILE A 156 -2.99 -7.26 -18.49
N PRO A 157 -2.33 -8.39 -18.15
CA PRO A 157 -1.20 -8.93 -18.93
C PRO A 157 -1.61 -9.36 -20.33
#